data_AF-G6EJJ9-F1
#
_entry.id   AF-G6EJJ9-F1
#
_cell.length_a   1.000
_cell.length_b   1.000
_cell.length_c   1.000
_cell.angle_alpha   90.00
_cell.angle_beta   90.00
_cell.angle_gamma   90.00
#
_symmetry.space_group_name_H-M   'P 1'
#
loop_
_entity.id
_entity.type
_entity.pdbx_description
1 polymer ?
#
loop_
_entity_poly.entity_id
_entity_poly.type
_entity_poly.pdbx_seq_one_letter_code
_entity_poly.pdbx_strand_id
1 'polypeptide(L)'
;MGALLLGNAGCSSPTDDSTDGNQARTSVAGMIGQHLYICEDGTKVDVDFLGDGLTLDLTILPDGETRRLISPGTGVPFFGDGINLQIVSGKILILRPDIPAKACRRVKTDASQDKLHPN
;
A
#
# COMPACT_ATOMS: atom_id res chain seq x y z
N MET A 1 35.64 -29.18 -17.29
CA MET A 1 34.82 -29.86 -18.30
C MET A 1 34.20 -31.08 -17.61
N GLY A 2 32.92 -31.33 -17.39
CA GLY A 2 31.59 -30.71 -17.58
C GLY A 2 30.63 -31.50 -16.64
N ALA A 3 29.60 -30.88 -16.03
CA ALA A 3 28.18 -30.95 -16.45
C ALA A 3 27.59 -32.39 -16.33
N LEU A 4 26.47 -32.77 -15.66
CA LEU A 4 25.19 -32.11 -15.35
C LEU A 4 24.27 -33.07 -14.51
N LEU A 5 23.42 -32.45 -13.66
CA LEU A 5 21.99 -32.74 -13.36
C LEU A 5 21.57 -34.02 -12.61
N LEU A 6 21.32 -33.86 -11.31
CA LEU A 6 20.29 -34.61 -10.57
C LEU A 6 18.92 -34.04 -10.94
N GLY A 7 18.13 -34.84 -11.65
CA GLY A 7 16.72 -34.56 -11.90
C GLY A 7 15.87 -34.97 -10.70
N ASN A 8 15.07 -34.03 -10.19
CA ASN A 8 13.81 -34.36 -9.52
C ASN A 8 12.68 -33.78 -10.36
N ALA A 9 11.91 -34.67 -10.98
CA ALA A 9 10.57 -34.35 -11.44
C ALA A 9 9.69 -34.16 -10.20
N GLY A 10 9.23 -32.94 -9.97
CA GLY A 10 8.25 -32.59 -8.94
C GLY A 10 7.20 -31.69 -9.55
N CYS A 11 6.40 -32.25 -10.47
CA CYS A 11 5.15 -31.63 -10.89
C CYS A 11 4.06 -32.23 -10.00
N SER A 12 3.46 -31.43 -9.14
CA SER A 12 2.23 -31.77 -8.43
C SER A 12 1.34 -30.53 -8.44
N SER A 13 0.14 -30.74 -8.96
CA SER A 13 -0.86 -29.75 -9.37
C SER A 13 -1.23 -28.73 -8.29
N PRO A 14 -1.71 -27.53 -8.67
CA PRO A 14 -2.31 -26.61 -7.71
C PRO A 14 -3.68 -27.16 -7.33
N THR A 15 -3.96 -27.28 -6.04
CA THR A 15 -5.31 -27.55 -5.54
C THR A 15 -5.53 -26.69 -4.31
N ASP A 16 -6.26 -25.61 -4.59
CA ASP A 16 -7.34 -25.00 -3.82
C ASP A 16 -7.09 -24.36 -2.46
N ASP A 17 -7.48 -23.09 -2.46
CA ASP A 17 -8.38 -22.47 -1.50
C ASP A 17 -7.91 -22.49 -0.05
N SER A 18 -7.06 -21.51 0.25
CA SER A 18 -7.14 -20.84 1.54
C SER A 18 -7.48 -19.38 1.24
N THR A 19 -8.78 -19.11 1.35
CA THR A 19 -9.35 -17.78 1.54
C THR A 19 -8.62 -17.09 2.69
N ASP A 20 -7.57 -16.35 2.37
CA ASP A 20 -7.02 -15.31 3.21
C ASP A 20 -7.09 -14.03 2.40
N GLY A 21 -7.84 -13.06 2.90
CA GLY A 21 -8.32 -11.86 2.20
C GLY A 21 -7.24 -10.85 1.82
N ASN A 22 -6.06 -11.30 1.43
CA ASN A 22 -5.08 -10.49 0.71
C ASN A 22 -5.41 -10.59 -0.78
N GLN A 23 -6.49 -9.92 -1.20
CA GLN A 23 -6.62 -9.55 -2.60
C GLN A 23 -5.30 -8.88 -2.98
N ALA A 24 -4.48 -9.55 -3.77
CA ALA A 24 -3.36 -8.93 -4.45
C ALA A 24 -3.99 -7.87 -5.36
N ARG A 25 -4.21 -6.68 -4.79
CA ARG A 25 -4.79 -5.55 -5.49
C ARG A 25 -3.89 -5.30 -6.67
N THR A 26 -4.48 -5.31 -7.85
CA THR A 26 -3.81 -5.14 -9.14
C THR A 26 -2.75 -4.07 -8.99
N SER A 27 -1.48 -4.48 -8.97
CA SER A 27 -0.38 -3.54 -8.77
C SER A 27 -0.43 -2.52 -9.89
N VAL A 28 -0.75 -1.27 -9.55
CA VAL A 28 -0.72 -0.15 -10.50
C VAL A 28 0.68 -0.10 -11.10
N ALA A 29 0.76 -0.05 -12.44
CA ALA A 29 2.05 -0.02 -13.13
C ALA A 29 2.88 1.19 -12.64
N GLY A 30 4.11 0.92 -12.19
CA GLY A 30 5.00 1.95 -11.64
C GLY A 30 4.81 2.21 -10.14
N MET A 31 4.04 1.40 -9.42
CA MET A 31 3.97 1.46 -7.95
C MET A 31 5.28 1.01 -7.30
N ILE A 32 5.78 1.78 -6.34
CA ILE A 32 6.98 1.47 -5.54
C ILE A 32 6.66 1.13 -4.09
N GLY A 33 5.43 1.36 -3.64
CA GLY A 33 4.98 0.92 -2.32
C GLY A 33 3.52 1.25 -2.07
N GLN A 34 2.83 0.34 -1.39
CA GLN A 34 1.45 0.52 -0.94
C GLN A 34 1.41 0.63 0.59
N HIS A 35 0.63 1.57 1.11
CA HIS A 35 0.42 1.78 2.54
C HIS A 35 -1.07 1.95 2.86
N LEU A 36 -1.58 1.08 3.72
CA LEU A 36 -2.93 1.20 4.27
C LEU A 36 -2.92 2.07 5.53
N TYR A 37 -3.92 2.95 5.65
CA TYR A 37 -4.14 3.83 6.81
C TYR A 37 -5.54 3.65 7.37
N ILE A 38 -5.68 3.88 8.68
CA ILE A 38 -6.98 4.02 9.37
C ILE A 38 -7.04 5.43 9.97
N CYS A 39 -8.08 6.17 9.61
CA CYS A 39 -8.36 7.51 10.10
C CYS A 39 -9.07 7.48 11.46
N GLU A 40 -9.11 8.61 12.15
CA GLU A 40 -9.75 8.74 13.47
C GLU A 40 -11.24 8.38 13.47
N ASP A 41 -11.92 8.57 12.34
CA ASP A 41 -13.34 8.19 12.13
C ASP A 41 -13.52 6.72 11.71
N GLY A 42 -12.45 5.93 11.68
CA GLY A 42 -12.46 4.53 11.24
C GLY A 42 -12.37 4.34 9.73
N THR A 43 -12.38 5.40 8.93
CA THR A 43 -12.22 5.32 7.47
C THR A 43 -10.88 4.66 7.14
N LYS A 44 -10.90 3.70 6.21
CA LYS A 44 -9.70 3.07 5.67
C LYS A 44 -9.28 3.77 4.38
N VAL A 45 -8.00 4.06 4.25
CA VAL A 45 -7.42 4.75 3.10
C VAL A 45 -6.24 3.93 2.59
N ASP A 46 -6.28 3.59 1.31
CA ASP A 46 -5.18 2.97 0.59
C ASP A 46 -4.36 4.06 -0.12
N VAL A 47 -3.04 3.98 -0.02
CA VAL A 47 -2.11 4.94 -0.61
C VAL A 47 -1.02 4.19 -1.35
N ASP A 48 -1.02 4.34 -2.67
CA ASP A 48 -0.07 3.73 -3.59
C ASP A 48 0.94 4.79 -4.05
N PHE A 49 2.18 4.70 -3.59
CA PHE A 49 3.28 5.55 -4.05
C PHE A 49 3.80 5.07 -5.41
N LEU A 50 3.98 6.00 -6.34
CA LEU A 50 4.45 5.72 -7.70
C LEU A 50 5.95 6.02 -7.87
N GLY A 51 6.50 5.62 -9.01
CA GLY A 51 7.94 5.48 -9.27
C GLY A 51 8.80 6.73 -9.12
N ASP A 52 8.22 7.92 -9.16
CA ASP A 52 8.92 9.18 -8.91
C ASP A 52 9.05 9.53 -7.41
N GLY A 53 8.34 8.81 -6.54
CA GLY A 53 8.25 9.10 -5.10
C GLY A 53 7.52 10.42 -4.77
N LEU A 54 6.99 11.11 -5.78
CA LEU A 54 6.31 12.41 -5.69
C LEU A 54 4.88 12.35 -6.22
N THR A 55 4.47 11.21 -6.77
CA THR A 55 3.10 10.92 -7.15
C THR A 55 2.57 9.77 -6.30
N LEU A 56 1.33 9.88 -5.86
CA LEU A 56 0.61 8.80 -5.22
C LEU A 56 -0.83 8.72 -5.72
N ASP A 57 -1.40 7.53 -5.68
CA ASP A 57 -2.82 7.28 -5.87
C ASP A 57 -3.45 7.00 -4.50
N LEU A 58 -4.53 7.73 -4.18
CA LEU A 58 -5.25 7.66 -2.90
C LEU A 58 -6.66 7.10 -3.13
N THR A 59 -7.02 6.04 -2.41
CA THR A 59 -8.33 5.40 -2.52
C THR A 59 -8.98 5.29 -1.14
N ILE A 60 -10.20 5.80 -0.99
CA ILE A 60 -11.00 5.60 0.21
C ILE A 60 -11.69 4.23 0.09
N LEU A 61 -11.54 3.36 1.09
CA LEU A 61 -12.04 1.99 1.02
C LEU A 61 -13.45 1.85 1.62
N PRO A 62 -14.23 0.85 1.17
CA PRO A 62 -13.86 -0.22 0.23
C PRO A 62 -13.98 0.13 -1.27
N ASP A 63 -14.74 1.15 -1.62
CA ASP A 63 -15.34 1.36 -2.95
C ASP A 63 -15.19 2.80 -3.49
N GLY A 64 -14.38 3.63 -2.82
CA GLY A 64 -14.12 4.99 -3.27
C GLY A 64 -13.27 5.03 -4.54
N GLU A 65 -13.45 6.11 -5.31
CA GLU A 65 -12.66 6.40 -6.50
C GLU A 65 -11.19 6.69 -6.14
N THR A 66 -10.27 6.17 -6.95
CA THR A 66 -8.84 6.45 -6.84
C THR A 66 -8.52 7.86 -7.33
N ARG A 67 -7.90 8.67 -6.47
CA ARG A 67 -7.51 10.05 -6.78
C ARG A 67 -6.00 10.18 -6.85
N ARG A 68 -5.48 10.76 -7.92
CA ARG A 68 -4.04 10.99 -8.09
C ARG A 68 -3.63 12.30 -7.44
N LEU A 69 -2.65 12.23 -6.54
CA LEU A 69 -2.06 13.38 -5.89
C LEU A 69 -0.58 13.50 -6.27
N ILE A 70 -0.10 14.73 -6.47
CA ILE A 70 1.27 15.04 -6.86
C ILE A 70 1.87 16.03 -5.87
N SER A 71 3.10 15.77 -5.44
CA SER A 71 3.92 16.70 -4.68
C SER A 71 4.90 17.42 -5.64
N PRO A 72 5.04 18.75 -5.54
CA PRO A 72 6.01 19.48 -6.36
C PRO A 72 7.47 19.27 -5.91
N GLY A 73 7.70 18.59 -4.78
CA GLY A 73 9.04 18.29 -4.29
C GLY A 73 9.07 17.60 -2.93
N THR A 74 10.19 16.99 -2.58
CA THR A 74 10.34 16.26 -1.30
C THR A 74 10.01 17.17 -0.11
N GLY A 75 9.21 16.65 0.82
CA GLY A 75 8.79 17.38 2.03
C GLY A 75 7.65 18.37 1.78
N VAL A 76 7.22 18.56 0.53
CA VAL A 76 6.02 19.33 0.20
C VAL A 76 4.81 18.37 0.18
N PRO A 77 3.62 18.80 0.64
CA PRO A 77 2.43 17.96 0.57
C PRO A 77 2.06 17.51 -0.84
N PHE A 78 1.27 16.45 -0.93
CA PHE A 78 0.68 15.98 -2.19
C PHE A 78 -0.67 16.66 -2.42
N PHE A 79 -0.94 17.06 -3.66
CA PHE A 79 -2.14 17.80 -4.04
C PHE A 79 -2.84 17.18 -5.25
N GLY A 80 -4.17 17.24 -5.27
CA GLY A 80 -4.99 16.79 -6.40
C GLY A 80 -6.45 16.68 -5.99
N ASP A 81 -7.38 16.93 -6.91
CA ASP A 81 -8.83 16.76 -6.67
C ASP A 81 -9.38 17.46 -5.41
N GLY A 82 -8.84 18.63 -5.06
CA GLY A 82 -9.22 19.37 -3.85
C GLY A 82 -8.73 18.73 -2.54
N ILE A 83 -7.82 17.77 -2.62
CA ILE A 83 -7.18 17.10 -1.48
C ILE A 83 -5.75 17.64 -1.33
N ASN A 84 -5.37 17.90 -0.09
CA ASN A 84 -3.98 18.10 0.32
C ASN A 84 -3.63 17.01 1.35
N LEU A 85 -2.63 16.18 1.02
CA LEU A 85 -2.15 15.11 1.89
C LEU A 85 -0.74 15.43 2.38
N GLN A 86 -0.61 15.52 3.70
CA GLN A 86 0.69 15.69 4.37
C GLN A 86 1.13 14.38 5.01
N ILE A 87 2.41 14.05 4.88
CA ILE A 87 3.02 12.90 5.56
C ILE A 87 3.82 13.44 6.75
N VAL A 88 3.46 13.02 7.96
CA VAL A 88 4.13 13.45 9.20
C VAL A 88 4.39 12.24 10.09
N SER A 89 5.66 11.91 10.29
CA SER A 89 6.10 10.82 11.17
C SER A 89 5.38 9.47 10.91
N GLY A 90 5.23 9.10 9.63
CA GLY A 90 4.57 7.85 9.23
C GLY A 90 3.05 7.85 9.38
N LYS A 91 2.45 8.99 9.71
CA LYS A 91 1.00 9.25 9.64
C LYS A 91 0.70 10.12 8.42
N ILE A 92 -0.56 10.15 8.03
CA ILE A 92 -1.05 11.11 7.04
C ILE A 92 -2.07 12.04 7.65
N LEU A 93 -2.11 13.27 7.15
CA LEU A 93 -3.15 14.25 7.42
C LEU A 93 -3.81 14.60 6.08
N ILE A 94 -5.11 14.33 5.97
CA ILE A 94 -5.91 14.64 4.78
C ILE A 94 -6.69 15.94 5.04
N LEU A 95 -6.43 16.93 4.20
CA LEU A 95 -7.06 18.25 4.25
C LEU A 95 -7.95 18.40 3.01
N ARG A 96 -9.18 18.87 3.22
CA ARG A 96 -10.11 19.25 2.15
C ARG A 96 -10.79 20.57 2.52
N PRO A 97 -11.17 21.41 1.55
CA PRO A 97 -11.98 22.59 1.80
C PRO A 97 -13.25 22.21 2.57
N ASP A 98 -13.61 23.03 3.56
CA ASP A 98 -14.88 22.94 4.30
C ASP A 98 -15.13 21.63 5.07
N ILE A 99 -14.10 20.77 5.19
CA ILE A 99 -14.16 19.51 5.92
C ILE A 99 -13.03 19.50 6.97
N PRO A 100 -13.30 19.11 8.23
CA PRO A 100 -12.25 18.96 9.22
C PRO A 100 -11.13 18.04 8.74
N ALA A 101 -9.90 18.40 9.08
CA ALA A 101 -8.72 17.61 8.75
C ALA A 101 -8.84 16.19 9.35
N LYS A 102 -8.45 15.18 8.57
CA LYS A 102 -8.49 13.78 9.01
C LYS A 102 -7.08 13.26 9.24
N ALA A 103 -6.74 12.98 10.49
CA ALA A 103 -5.50 12.30 10.83
C ALA A 103 -5.69 10.78 10.66
N CYS A 104 -4.74 10.13 9.99
CA CYS A 104 -4.77 8.69 9.76
C CYS A 104 -3.42 8.05 10.11
N ARG A 105 -3.49 6.93 10.83
CA ARG A 105 -2.32 6.15 11.23
C ARG A 105 -2.10 5.02 10.25
N ARG A 106 -0.83 4.73 9.94
CA ARG A 106 -0.49 3.58 9.11
C ARG A 106 -0.86 2.29 9.82
N VAL A 107 -1.53 1.40 9.11
CA VAL A 107 -1.71 0.01 9.53
C VAL A 107 -0.36 -0.67 9.33
N LYS A 108 0.21 -1.15 10.43
CA LYS A 108 1.37 -2.05 10.35
C LYS A 108 0.83 -3.42 9.98
N THR A 109 1.22 -3.94 8.83
CA THR A 109 1.13 -5.36 8.57
C THR A 109 2.35 -5.98 9.25
N ASP A 110 2.15 -6.89 10.20
CA ASP A 110 3.22 -7.61 10.90
C ASP A 110 3.88 -8.66 9.98
N ALA A 111 4.31 -8.27 8.79
CA ALA A 111 5.08 -9.10 7.87
C ALA A 111 6.56 -9.28 8.31
N SER A 112 6.80 -9.23 9.62
CA SER A 112 8.08 -9.53 10.27
C SER A 112 7.86 -10.02 11.69
N GLN A 113 6.94 -10.98 11.88
CA GLN A 113 6.89 -11.84 13.07
C GLN A 113 6.76 -13.34 12.74
N ASP A 114 7.25 -13.79 11.58
CA ASP A 114 7.52 -15.21 11.30
C ASP A 114 9.02 -15.47 11.09
N LYS A 115 9.84 -15.00 12.04
CA LYS A 115 11.24 -15.43 12.13
C LYS A 115 11.77 -15.47 13.55
N LEU A 116 10.89 -15.78 14.52
CA LEU A 116 11.34 -16.10 15.86
C LEU A 116 10.32 -16.97 16.61
N HIS A 117 10.24 -18.25 16.27
CA HIS A 117 10.02 -19.30 17.28
C HIS A 117 10.79 -20.58 16.87
N PRO A 118 11.80 -20.99 17.64
CA PRO A 118 12.43 -22.30 17.49
C PRO A 118 11.60 -23.37 18.19
N ASN A 119 11.56 -24.57 17.62
CA ASN A 119 11.53 -25.80 18.40
C ASN A 119 12.38 -26.85 17.68
#